data_AF-A0A924IK89-F1
#
_entry.id   AF-A0A924IK89-F1
#
_cell.length_a   1.000
_cell.length_b   1.000
_cell.length_c   1.000
_cell.angle_alpha   90.00
_cell.angle_beta   90.00
_cell.angle_gamma   90.00
#
_symmetry.space_group_name_H-M   'P 1'
#
loop_
_entity.id
_entity.type
_entity.pdbx_description
1 polymer ?
#
loop_
_entity_poly.entity_id
_entity_poly.type
_entity_poly.pdbx_seq_one_letter_code
_entity_poly.pdbx_strand_id
1 'polypeptide(L)'
;MSGRIVFAGVMPHGAELLPAEGLLDATADTPLLLACKALGAAVAETKPDVIIWIDPHAPSTRQAMGLFSSPLLRGDLAAFGRPHVDLELRTDLQLSQIILGLAKE
;
A
#
# COMPACT_ATOMS: atom_id res chain seq x y z
N MET A 1 12.54 16.34 -13.51
CA MET A 1 12.38 14.86 -13.56
C MET A 1 11.21 14.55 -14.48
N SER A 2 11.37 13.58 -15.37
CA SER A 2 10.26 13.01 -16.14
C SER A 2 9.90 11.67 -15.50
N GLY A 3 8.64 11.48 -15.18
CA GLY A 3 8.11 10.23 -14.63
C GLY A 3 6.86 9.84 -15.39
N ARG A 4 6.50 8.55 -15.39
CA ARG A 4 5.27 8.06 -16.01
C ARG A 4 4.56 7.11 -15.06
N ILE A 5 3.23 7.16 -15.09
CA ILE A 5 2.41 6.15 -14.42
C ILE A 5 2.47 4.89 -15.29
N VAL A 6 3.03 3.81 -14.74
CA VAL A 6 3.14 2.51 -15.43
C VAL A 6 1.99 1.57 -15.10
N PHE A 7 1.30 1.82 -13.99
CA PHE A 7 0.18 1.02 -13.52
C PHE A 7 -0.76 1.87 -12.66
N ALA A 8 -2.06 1.63 -12.75
CA ALA A 8 -3.06 2.15 -11.83
C ALA A 8 -4.12 1.07 -11.60
N GLY A 9 -4.51 0.87 -10.35
CA GLY A 9 -5.49 -0.15 -9.99
C GLY A 9 -6.10 0.11 -8.63
N VAL A 10 -7.23 -0.54 -8.37
CA VAL A 10 -7.92 -0.51 -7.08
C VAL A 10 -7.80 -1.90 -6.48
N MET A 11 -7.22 -1.99 -5.28
CA MET A 11 -7.11 -3.24 -4.56
C MET A 11 -8.32 -3.39 -3.61
N PRO A 12 -9.06 -4.50 -3.65
CA PRO A 12 -9.96 -4.81 -2.55
C PRO A 12 -9.11 -5.06 -1.29
N HIS A 13 -9.44 -4.40 -0.18
CA HIS A 13 -8.78 -4.62 1.11
C HIS A 13 -9.83 -5.01 2.15
N GLY A 14 -9.69 -6.21 2.72
CA GLY A 14 -10.53 -6.73 3.79
C GLY A 14 -9.63 -7.24 4.92
N ALA A 15 -10.04 -7.05 6.17
CA ALA A 15 -9.28 -7.53 7.32
C ALA A 15 -9.09 -9.05 7.29
N GLU A 16 -9.99 -9.77 6.59
CA GLU A 16 -9.88 -11.21 6.34
C GLU A 16 -8.66 -11.63 5.49
N LEU A 17 -7.99 -10.68 4.82
CA LEU A 17 -6.76 -10.92 4.07
C LEU A 17 -5.50 -10.94 4.94
N LEU A 18 -5.59 -10.43 6.18
CA LEU A 18 -4.52 -10.58 7.14
C LEU A 18 -4.40 -12.08 7.38
N PRO A 19 -3.28 -12.71 7.02
CA PRO A 19 -3.21 -14.17 6.96
C PRO A 19 -3.69 -14.73 8.29
N ALA A 20 -4.48 -15.79 8.36
CA ALA A 20 -4.68 -16.49 9.62
C ALA A 20 -3.52 -17.48 9.73
N GLU A 21 -2.41 -17.02 10.29
CA GLU A 21 -1.25 -17.83 10.70
C GLU A 21 -0.58 -18.55 9.54
N GLY A 22 0.34 -17.87 8.85
CA GLY A 22 1.13 -18.50 7.79
C GLY A 22 0.25 -19.00 6.64
N LEU A 23 -0.05 -18.09 5.71
CA LEU A 23 -1.03 -18.32 4.64
C LEU A 23 -2.44 -18.51 5.23
N LEU A 24 -3.43 -17.76 4.74
CA LEU A 24 -4.75 -18.39 4.53
C LEU A 24 -4.46 -19.80 4.06
N ASP A 25 -4.95 -20.85 4.72
CA ASP A 25 -4.79 -22.24 4.28
C ASP A 25 -4.69 -22.22 2.76
N ALA A 26 -3.48 -22.42 2.22
CA ALA A 26 -3.14 -21.96 0.86
C ALA A 26 -3.95 -22.70 -0.22
N THR A 27 -4.81 -23.60 0.25
CA THR A 27 -5.77 -24.44 -0.41
C THR A 27 -7.13 -23.76 -0.62
N ALA A 28 -7.47 -22.69 0.11
CA ALA A 28 -8.71 -21.93 -0.04
C ALA A 28 -8.47 -20.65 -0.87
N ASP A 29 -8.39 -20.79 -2.19
CA ASP A 29 -8.36 -19.68 -3.14
C ASP A 29 -9.70 -18.93 -3.15
N THR A 30 -9.91 -18.05 -2.17
CA THR A 30 -11.06 -17.15 -2.15
C THR A 30 -10.97 -16.17 -3.33
N PRO A 31 -12.11 -15.72 -3.91
CA PRO A 31 -12.10 -14.71 -4.97
C PRO A 31 -11.33 -13.44 -4.59
N LEU A 32 -11.39 -13.05 -3.31
CA LEU A 32 -10.65 -11.91 -2.77
C LEU A 32 -9.13 -12.14 -2.80
N LEU A 33 -8.66 -13.30 -2.31
CA LEU A 33 -7.23 -13.64 -2.33
C LEU A 33 -6.71 -13.73 -3.77
N LEU A 34 -7.47 -14.35 -4.67
CA LEU A 34 -7.13 -14.44 -6.09
C LEU A 34 -7.03 -13.07 -6.75
N ALA A 35 -7.96 -12.16 -6.45
CA ALA A 35 -7.92 -10.78 -6.96
C ALA A 35 -6.67 -10.02 -6.45
N CYS A 36 -6.34 -10.15 -5.17
CA CYS A 36 -5.13 -9.54 -4.60
C CYS A 36 -3.85 -10.13 -5.22
N LYS A 37 -3.77 -11.46 -5.39
CA LYS A 37 -2.63 -12.13 -6.06
C LYS A 37 -2.48 -11.65 -7.51
N ALA A 38 -3.58 -11.58 -8.27
CA ALA A 38 -3.57 -11.14 -9.65
C ALA A 38 -3.14 -9.67 -9.78
N LEU A 39 -3.63 -8.79 -8.92
CA LEU A 39 -3.22 -7.39 -8.90
C LEU A 39 -1.73 -7.25 -8.54
N GLY A 40 -1.27 -7.97 -7.50
CA GLY A 40 0.13 -7.97 -7.10
C GLY A 40 1.06 -8.43 -8.23
N ALA A 41 0.67 -9.48 -8.97
CA ALA A 41 1.42 -9.96 -10.13
C ALA A 41 1.46 -8.91 -11.25
N ALA A 42 0.33 -8.27 -11.57
CA ALA A 42 0.26 -7.22 -12.58
C ALA A 42 1.15 -6.01 -12.21
N VAL A 43 1.13 -5.57 -10.95
CA VAL A 43 2.01 -4.50 -10.46
C VAL A 43 3.48 -4.90 -10.60
N ALA A 44 3.84 -6.11 -10.16
CA ALA A 44 5.22 -6.60 -10.21
C ALA A 44 5.76 -6.68 -11.65
N GLU A 45 4.94 -7.07 -12.61
CA GLU A 45 5.31 -7.12 -14.04
C GLU A 45 5.70 -5.75 -14.60
N THR A 46 5.04 -4.68 -14.12
CA THR A 46 5.35 -3.30 -14.55
C THR A 46 6.64 -2.71 -13.97
N LYS A 47 7.22 -3.37 -12.95
CA LYS A 47 8.47 -2.97 -12.26
C LYS A 47 8.49 -1.46 -11.89
N PRO A 48 7.54 -0.97 -11.08
CA PRO A 48 7.52 0.44 -10.70
C PRO A 48 8.69 0.79 -9.77
N ASP A 49 9.27 1.98 -9.94
CA ASP A 49 10.28 2.50 -9.01
C ASP A 49 9.66 2.95 -7.69
N VAL A 50 8.41 3.45 -7.74
CA VAL A 50 7.67 3.97 -6.58
C VAL A 50 6.20 3.54 -6.69
N ILE A 51 5.62 3.09 -5.57
CA ILE A 51 4.18 2.84 -5.43
C ILE A 51 3.58 4.00 -4.63
N ILE A 52 2.58 4.68 -5.21
CA ILE A 52 1.73 5.61 -4.47
C ILE A 52 0.55 4.81 -3.92
N TRP A 53 0.52 4.63 -2.60
CA TRP A 53 -0.55 3.92 -1.92
C TRP A 53 -1.56 4.92 -1.35
N ILE A 54 -2.81 4.82 -1.79
CA ILE A 54 -3.93 5.62 -1.26
C ILE A 54 -4.74 4.71 -0.34
N ASP A 55 -4.67 4.96 0.96
CA ASP A 55 -5.38 4.19 1.98
C ASP A 55 -6.58 4.99 2.53
N PRO A 56 -7.83 4.50 2.39
CA PRO A 56 -9.00 5.17 2.93
C PRO A 56 -9.03 5.21 4.47
N HIS A 57 -8.19 4.41 5.16
CA HIS A 57 -8.05 4.43 6.62
C HIS A 57 -6.87 5.25 7.13
N ALA A 58 -6.05 5.82 6.23
CA ALA A 58 -5.00 6.74 6.64
C ALA A 58 -5.62 7.97 7.31
N PRO A 59 -4.92 8.61 8.26
CA PRO A 59 -5.38 9.85 8.88
C PRO A 59 -5.79 10.87 7.82
N SER A 60 -7.07 11.16 7.75
CA SER A 60 -7.66 12.09 6.79
C SER A 60 -8.66 12.99 7.51
N THR A 61 -8.84 14.19 6.98
CA THR A 61 -9.89 15.11 7.44
C THR A 61 -10.83 15.38 6.28
N ARG A 62 -12.04 15.88 6.57
CA ARG A 62 -13.03 16.21 5.54
C ARG A 62 -12.50 17.18 4.46
N GLN A 63 -11.48 17.97 4.79
CA GLN A 63 -10.98 19.06 3.95
C GLN A 63 -9.56 18.82 3.43
N ALA A 64 -8.91 17.72 3.81
CA ALA A 64 -7.53 17.48 3.42
C ALA A 64 -7.19 15.99 3.40
N MET A 65 -6.40 15.62 2.39
CA MET A 65 -5.69 14.33 2.36
C MET A 65 -4.30 14.52 2.95
N GLY A 66 -3.90 13.59 3.82
CA GLY A 66 -2.54 13.52 4.32
C GLY A 66 -1.60 12.91 3.29
N LEU A 67 -0.33 13.33 3.32
CA LEU A 67 0.77 12.65 2.64
C LEU A 67 1.83 12.30 3.68
N PHE A 68 2.25 11.04 3.72
CA PHE A 68 3.34 10.63 4.60
C PHE A 68 4.66 11.25 4.13
N SER A 69 5.33 12.01 5.01
CA SER A 69 6.57 12.74 4.73
C SER A 69 7.75 12.29 5.59
N SER A 70 7.62 11.16 6.29
CA SER A 70 8.73 10.50 6.98
C SER A 70 9.59 9.73 5.97
N PRO A 71 10.93 9.74 6.05
CA PRO A 71 11.79 8.92 5.19
C PRO A 71 11.53 7.41 5.34
N LEU A 72 10.99 7.01 6.49
CA LEU A 72 10.78 5.64 6.88
C LEU A 72 9.45 5.49 7.61
N LEU A 73 8.62 4.56 7.13
CA LEU A 73 7.41 4.13 7.79
C LEU A 73 7.67 2.78 8.44
N ARG A 74 7.27 2.64 9.70
CA ARG A 74 7.39 1.41 10.47
C ARG A 74 6.06 1.07 11.10
N GLY A 75 5.79 -0.23 11.20
CA GLY A 75 4.64 -0.76 11.88
C GLY A 75 4.74 -2.27 11.99
N ASP A 76 3.76 -2.86 12.67
CA ASP A 76 3.62 -4.29 12.83
C ASP A 76 2.16 -4.71 12.60
N LEU A 77 1.90 -6.00 12.73
CA LEU A 77 0.54 -6.55 12.74
C LEU A 77 0.11 -7.02 14.15
N ALA A 78 0.66 -6.43 15.23
CA ALA A 78 0.35 -6.81 16.61
C ALA A 78 -1.13 -6.63 16.95
N ALA A 79 -1.77 -5.56 16.45
CA ALA A 79 -3.21 -5.31 16.59
C ALA A 79 -4.08 -6.43 15.99
N PHE A 80 -3.50 -7.27 15.13
CA PHE A 80 -4.13 -8.42 14.48
C PHE A 80 -3.59 -9.76 15.00
N GLY A 81 -2.98 -9.76 16.20
CA GLY A 81 -2.43 -10.97 16.83
C GLY A 81 -1.10 -11.44 16.25
N ARG A 82 -0.39 -10.59 15.50
CA ARG A 82 0.85 -10.94 14.78
C ARG A 82 2.01 -9.96 15.06
N PRO A 83 2.48 -9.89 16.32
CA PRO A 83 3.53 -8.95 16.69
C PRO A 83 4.90 -9.28 16.09
N HIS A 84 5.07 -10.42 15.43
CA HIS A 84 6.32 -10.85 14.79
C HIS A 84 6.42 -10.40 13.32
N VAL A 85 5.35 -9.86 12.75
CA VAL A 85 5.38 -9.32 11.38
C VAL A 85 5.73 -7.84 11.48
N ASP A 86 7.00 -7.54 11.26
CA ASP A 86 7.52 -6.18 11.19
C ASP A 86 7.51 -5.67 9.74
N LEU A 87 7.07 -4.42 9.55
CA LEU A 87 7.03 -3.75 8.26
C LEU A 87 7.92 -2.50 8.31
N GLU A 88 8.80 -2.37 7.32
CA GLU A 88 9.60 -1.18 7.09
C GLU A 88 9.47 -0.75 5.63
N LEU A 89 8.96 0.46 5.39
CA LEU A 89 8.76 1.03 4.05
C LEU A 89 9.51 2.36 3.91
N ARG A 90 10.25 2.53 2.82
CA ARG A 90 10.94 3.78 2.51
C ARG A 90 10.05 4.67 1.65
N THR A 91 9.98 5.94 2.01
CA THR A 91 9.21 6.93 1.26
C THR A 91 10.12 7.73 0.34
N ASP A 92 9.69 7.94 -0.90
CA ASP A 92 10.34 8.89 -1.81
C ASP A 92 9.96 10.32 -1.40
N LEU A 93 10.84 10.94 -0.61
CA LEU A 93 10.63 12.30 -0.12
C LEU A 93 10.68 13.34 -1.23
N GLN A 94 11.48 13.11 -2.28
CA GLN A 94 11.58 14.06 -3.39
C GLN A 94 10.25 14.09 -4.17
N LEU A 95 9.72 12.92 -4.52
CA LEU A 95 8.41 12.80 -5.15
C LEU A 95 7.30 13.37 -4.26
N SER A 96 7.37 13.10 -2.96
CA SER A 96 6.39 13.62 -2.00
C SER A 96 6.34 15.15 -1.99
N GLN A 97 7.49 15.83 -2.01
CA GLN A 97 7.54 17.29 -2.08
C GLN A 97 7.01 17.84 -3.41
N ILE A 98 7.28 17.15 -4.52
CA ILE A 98 6.74 17.52 -5.84
C ILE A 98 5.21 17.44 -5.83
N ILE A 99 4.64 16.34 -5.31
CA ILE A 99 3.19 16.17 -5.19
C ILE A 99 2.58 17.27 -4.32
N LEU A 100 3.17 17.56 -3.15
CA LEU A 100 2.70 18.62 -2.27
C LEU A 100 2.80 20.02 -2.90
N GLY A 101 3.78 20.26 -3.75
CA GLY A 101 3.92 21.51 -4.49
C GLY A 101 2.79 21.71 -5.49
N LEU A 102 2.46 20.65 -6.25
CA LEU A 102 1.42 20.68 -7.28
C LEU A 102 -0.01 20.62 -6.71
N ALA A 103 -0.22 19.98 -5.56
CA ALA A 103 -1.55 19.84 -4.94
C ALA A 103 -2.03 21.08 -4.18
N LYS A 104 -1.24 22.16 -4.12
CA LYS A 104 -1.59 23.43 -3.47
C LYS A 104 -2.27 24.43 -4.42
N GLU A 105 -2.43 24.07 -5.69
CA GLU A 105 -3.19 24.82 -6.70
C GLU A 105 -4.64 24.33 -6.78
#